data_AF-A0A937ARZ8-F1
#
_entry.id   AF-A0A937ARZ8-F1
#
_cell.length_a   1.000
_cell.length_b   1.000
_cell.length_c   1.000
_cell.angle_alpha   90.00
_cell.angle_beta   90.00
_cell.angle_gamma   90.00
#
_symmetry.space_group_name_H-M   'P 1'
#
loop_
_entity.id
_entity.type
_entity.pdbx_description
1 polymer ?
#
loop_
_entity_poly.entity_id
_entity_poly.type
_entity_poly.pdbx_seq_one_letter_code
_entity_poly.pdbx_strand_id
1 'polypeptide(L)'
;MQKISNRQINSFWRYVIQKDDVCYEGVPRINIYLLRVLFALMFLFLTYETWGVILNHKGAWDGTKAAAWGMWASYSLISFVGVIKPLKMLPIVLFEIIYKVTWLIVVAYPPFRKGELKGSSIESMANVYVWVVFPIIAMPWKYFIHQYIWLKK
;
A
#
# COMPACT_ATOMS: atom_id res chain seq x y z
N MET A 1 -10.95 11.56 -37.33
CA MET A 1 -11.19 10.76 -36.10
C MET A 1 -10.85 9.31 -36.39
N GLN A 2 -9.73 8.82 -35.85
CA GLN A 2 -9.09 7.55 -36.22
C GLN A 2 -9.74 6.39 -35.45
N LYS A 3 -10.36 5.44 -36.17
CA LYS A 3 -10.96 4.21 -35.61
C LYS A 3 -9.84 3.34 -35.04
N ILE A 4 -9.60 3.43 -33.73
CA ILE A 4 -8.72 2.49 -33.03
C ILE A 4 -9.38 1.11 -33.14
N SER A 5 -8.72 0.20 -33.85
CA SER A 5 -9.21 -1.14 -34.15
C SER A 5 -9.35 -1.97 -32.88
N ASN A 6 -10.52 -2.56 -32.66
CA ASN A 6 -10.86 -3.46 -31.54
C ASN A 6 -9.84 -4.61 -31.33
N ARG A 7 -9.06 -4.98 -32.36
CA ARG A 7 -7.99 -5.98 -32.26
C ARG A 7 -6.80 -5.53 -31.40
N GLN A 8 -6.41 -4.25 -31.48
CA GLN A 8 -5.25 -3.74 -30.71
C GLN A 8 -5.58 -3.59 -29.23
N ILE A 9 -6.83 -3.24 -28.91
CA ILE A 9 -7.33 -3.17 -27.53
C ILE A 9 -7.24 -4.57 -26.89
N ASN A 10 -7.69 -5.61 -27.60
CA ASN A 10 -7.63 -6.99 -27.11
C ASN A 10 -6.20 -7.52 -26.92
N SER A 11 -5.23 -7.13 -27.76
CA SER A 11 -3.83 -7.56 -27.59
C SER A 11 -3.13 -6.85 -26.42
N PHE A 12 -3.45 -5.57 -26.18
CA PHE A 12 -2.89 -4.81 -25.06
C PHE A 12 -3.37 -5.38 -23.71
N TRP A 13 -4.68 -5.60 -23.54
CA TRP A 13 -5.21 -6.19 -22.31
C TRP A 13 -4.69 -7.59 -22.06
N ARG A 14 -4.54 -8.41 -23.11
CA ARG A 14 -3.90 -9.72 -23.00
C ARG A 14 -2.48 -9.61 -22.48
N TYR A 15 -1.67 -8.71 -23.04
CA TYR A 15 -0.27 -8.53 -22.64
C TYR A 15 -0.11 -8.07 -21.18
N VAL A 16 -0.98 -7.18 -20.71
CA VAL A 16 -0.94 -6.64 -19.35
C VAL A 16 -1.37 -7.67 -18.30
N ILE A 17 -2.33 -8.54 -18.65
CA ILE A 17 -2.87 -9.60 -17.79
C ILE A 17 -2.05 -10.89 -17.88
N GLN A 18 -1.28 -11.08 -18.95
CA GLN A 18 -0.46 -12.27 -19.16
C GLN A 18 0.56 -12.41 -18.02
N LYS A 19 0.62 -13.63 -17.46
CA LYS A 19 1.63 -14.01 -16.47
C LYS A 19 3.00 -14.00 -17.13
N ASP A 20 3.97 -13.46 -16.43
CA ASP A 20 5.35 -13.43 -16.88
C ASP A 20 6.19 -14.35 -16.00
N ASP A 21 6.35 -15.59 -16.44
CA ASP A 21 7.14 -16.60 -15.75
C ASP A 21 8.66 -16.32 -15.83
N VAL A 22 9.10 -15.54 -16.82
CA VAL A 22 10.52 -15.28 -17.08
C VAL A 22 11.06 -14.18 -16.15
N CYS A 23 10.32 -13.08 -16.01
CA CYS A 23 10.79 -11.92 -15.25
C CYS A 23 10.12 -11.75 -13.88
N TYR A 24 8.91 -12.27 -13.67
CA TYR A 24 8.09 -11.98 -12.48
C TYR A 24 7.49 -13.22 -11.83
N GLU A 25 8.14 -14.38 -11.97
CA GLU A 25 7.77 -15.61 -11.25
C GLU A 25 6.28 -16.00 -11.42
N GLY A 26 5.71 -15.69 -12.58
CA GLY A 26 4.33 -16.01 -12.93
C GLY A 26 3.29 -15.02 -12.39
N VAL A 27 3.74 -13.88 -11.87
CA VAL A 27 2.87 -12.76 -11.48
C VAL A 27 2.48 -11.94 -12.72
N PRO A 28 1.20 -11.57 -12.90
CA PRO A 28 0.78 -10.68 -13.96
C PRO A 28 1.50 -9.32 -13.88
N ARG A 29 1.88 -8.77 -15.05
CA ARG A 29 2.59 -7.49 -15.12
C ARG A 29 1.79 -6.33 -14.52
N ILE A 30 0.47 -6.37 -14.63
CA ILE A 30 -0.41 -5.38 -13.98
C ILE A 30 -0.17 -5.30 -12.47
N ASN A 31 -0.05 -6.42 -11.76
CA ASN A 31 0.21 -6.43 -10.32
C ASN A 31 1.58 -5.82 -10.02
N ILE A 32 2.59 -6.07 -10.85
CA ILE A 32 3.92 -5.48 -10.67
C ILE A 32 3.87 -3.95 -10.80
N TYR A 33 3.21 -3.43 -11.83
CA TYR A 33 3.07 -1.99 -11.99
C TYR A 33 2.21 -1.36 -10.90
N LEU A 34 1.12 -2.01 -10.49
CA LEU A 34 0.31 -1.57 -9.35
C LEU A 34 1.12 -1.53 -8.06
N LEU A 35 1.93 -2.55 -7.77
CA LEU A 35 2.81 -2.57 -6.60
C LEU A 35 3.86 -1.45 -6.68
N ARG A 36 4.48 -1.23 -7.84
CA ARG A 36 5.46 -0.14 -7.99
C ARG A 36 4.84 1.22 -7.77
N VAL A 37 3.64 1.45 -8.31
CA VAL A 37 2.88 2.69 -8.08
C VAL A 37 2.52 2.81 -6.61
N LEU A 38 2.01 1.75 -5.98
CA LEU A 38 1.71 1.72 -4.55
C LEU A 38 2.94 2.10 -3.71
N PHE A 39 4.08 1.44 -3.91
CA PHE A 39 5.32 1.75 -3.19
C PHE A 39 5.82 3.16 -3.46
N ALA A 40 5.70 3.67 -4.69
CA ALA A 40 6.08 5.04 -5.01
C ALA A 40 5.18 6.05 -4.30
N LEU A 41 3.86 5.81 -4.28
CA LEU A 41 2.91 6.65 -3.54
C LEU A 41 3.20 6.60 -2.04
N MET A 42 3.38 5.41 -1.47
CA MET A 42 3.77 5.25 -0.07
C MET A 42 5.05 6.03 0.23
N PHE A 43 6.09 5.87 -0.59
CA PHE A 43 7.34 6.60 -0.40
C PHE A 43 7.12 8.12 -0.44
N LEU A 44 6.46 8.64 -1.47
CA LEU A 44 6.30 10.08 -1.66
C LEU A 44 5.40 10.72 -0.59
N PHE A 45 4.19 10.19 -0.42
CA PHE A 45 3.20 10.76 0.50
C PHE A 45 3.64 10.60 1.96
N LEU A 46 4.07 9.39 2.33
CA LEU A 46 4.44 9.12 3.72
C LEU A 46 5.74 9.83 4.10
N THR A 47 6.69 9.95 3.18
CA THR A 47 7.92 10.71 3.44
C THR A 47 7.59 12.19 3.61
N TYR A 48 6.80 12.78 2.71
CA TYR A 48 6.40 14.18 2.79
C TYR A 48 5.69 14.49 4.12
N GLU A 49 4.68 13.69 4.49
CA GLU A 49 3.92 13.88 5.73
C GLU A 49 4.79 13.67 6.97
N THR A 50 5.46 12.52 7.07
CA THR A 50 6.19 12.12 8.28
C THR A 50 7.41 13.00 8.52
N TRP A 51 8.23 13.22 7.49
CA TRP A 51 9.43 14.04 7.65
C TRP A 51 9.08 15.52 7.77
N GLY A 52 7.95 15.96 7.19
CA GLY A 52 7.39 17.27 7.47
C GLY A 52 7.13 17.48 8.96
N VAL A 53 6.50 16.51 9.63
CA VAL A 53 6.26 16.60 11.08
C VAL A 53 7.56 16.52 11.88
N ILE A 54 8.46 15.59 11.54
CA ILE A 54 9.72 15.41 12.27
C ILE A 54 10.62 16.65 12.18
N LEU A 55 10.80 17.20 10.97
CA LEU A 55 11.72 18.32 10.72
C LEU A 55 11.17 19.66 11.24
N ASN A 56 9.85 19.83 11.27
CA ASN A 56 9.22 21.07 11.76
C ASN A 56 8.83 21.00 13.25
N HIS A 57 9.08 19.88 13.94
CA HIS A 57 8.77 19.76 15.35
C HIS A 57 9.57 20.75 16.21
N LYS A 58 8.90 21.37 17.18
CA LYS A 58 9.52 22.28 18.14
C LYS A 58 9.13 21.86 19.55
N GLY A 59 10.10 21.89 20.47
CA GLY A 59 9.89 21.53 21.87
C GLY A 59 10.23 20.08 22.18
N ALA A 60 9.76 19.61 23.34
CA ALA A 60 9.99 18.25 23.79
C ALA A 60 9.01 17.28 23.12
N TRP A 61 9.54 16.12 22.74
CA TRP A 61 8.73 15.04 22.18
C TRP A 61 7.96 14.29 23.27
N ASP A 62 6.70 13.96 22.96
CA ASP A 62 6.01 12.86 23.63
C ASP A 62 6.62 11.52 23.16
N GLY A 63 7.07 10.67 24.09
CA GLY A 63 7.82 9.46 23.75
C GLY A 63 7.05 8.48 22.87
N THR A 64 5.76 8.29 23.12
CA THR A 64 4.92 7.38 22.34
C THR A 64 4.65 7.92 20.94
N LYS A 65 4.36 9.22 20.80
CA LYS A 65 4.18 9.87 19.50
C LYS A 65 5.48 9.87 18.69
N ALA A 66 6.61 10.16 19.33
CA ALA A 66 7.92 10.12 18.67
C ALA A 66 8.27 8.73 18.15
N ALA A 67 7.98 7.67 18.92
CA ALA A 67 8.15 6.29 18.47
C ALA A 67 7.27 5.98 17.25
N ALA A 68 6.01 6.44 17.24
CA ALA A 68 5.12 6.27 16.09
C ALA A 68 5.65 7.00 14.84
N TRP A 69 6.08 8.25 14.97
CA TRP A 69 6.69 9.00 13.85
C TRP A 69 7.98 8.35 13.35
N GLY A 70 8.81 7.83 14.26
CA GLY A 70 10.00 7.06 13.90
C GLY A 70 9.65 5.80 13.09
N MET A 71 8.61 5.06 13.51
CA MET A 71 8.12 3.90 12.78
C MET A 71 7.64 4.28 11.38
N TRP A 72 6.88 5.37 11.24
CA TRP A 72 6.42 5.88 9.95
C TRP A 72 7.57 6.35 9.05
N ALA A 73 8.60 6.97 9.62
CA ALA A 73 9.78 7.41 8.88
C ALA A 73 10.58 6.22 8.35
N SER A 74 10.81 5.21 9.18
CA SER A 74 11.45 3.96 8.75
C SER A 74 10.62 3.26 7.69
N TYR A 75 9.30 3.23 7.85
CA TYR A 75 8.38 2.63 6.89
C TYR A 75 8.47 3.32 5.52
N SER A 76 8.52 4.66 5.51
CA SER A 76 8.68 5.43 4.28
C SER A 76 10.01 5.11 3.61
N LEU A 77 11.13 5.11 4.34
CA LEU A 77 12.44 4.80 3.77
C LEU A 77 12.52 3.40 3.17
N ILE A 78 11.99 2.39 3.87
CA ILE A 78 12.04 1.01 3.39
C ILE A 78 11.10 0.82 2.18
N SER A 79 10.00 1.57 2.08
CA SER A 79 9.09 1.51 0.93
C SER A 79 9.77 1.85 -0.40
N PHE A 80 10.84 2.67 -0.39
CA PHE A 80 11.66 2.94 -1.57
C PHE A 80 12.24 1.66 -2.20
N VAL A 81 12.65 0.70 -1.37
CA VAL A 81 13.15 -0.61 -1.84
C VAL A 81 12.06 -1.38 -2.59
N GLY A 82 10.80 -1.21 -2.18
CA GLY A 82 9.64 -1.81 -2.84
C GLY A 82 9.39 -1.29 -4.25
N VAL A 83 9.79 -0.05 -4.55
CA VAL A 83 9.71 0.50 -5.92
C VAL A 83 10.62 -0.30 -6.86
N ILE A 84 11.82 -0.66 -6.39
CA ILE A 84 12.83 -1.40 -7.17
C ILE A 84 12.51 -2.90 -7.18
N LYS A 85 12.17 -3.48 -6.02
CA LYS A 85 11.98 -4.92 -5.81
C LYS A 85 10.59 -5.22 -5.21
N PRO A 86 9.49 -4.97 -5.95
CA PRO A 86 8.12 -5.02 -5.41
C PRO A 86 7.74 -6.39 -4.83
N LEU A 87 8.12 -7.49 -5.50
CA LEU A 87 7.79 -8.84 -5.05
C LEU A 87 8.50 -9.24 -3.76
N LYS A 88 9.73 -8.77 -3.54
CA LYS A 88 10.49 -9.06 -2.31
C LYS A 88 9.96 -8.29 -1.10
N MET A 89 9.28 -7.17 -1.35
CA MET A 89 8.75 -6.27 -0.32
C MET A 89 7.25 -6.48 -0.08
N LEU A 90 6.65 -7.56 -0.57
CA LEU A 90 5.25 -7.90 -0.27
C LEU A 90 4.92 -7.97 1.23
N PRO A 91 5.81 -8.39 2.15
CA PRO A 91 5.55 -8.32 3.58
C PRO A 91 5.19 -6.92 4.09
N ILE A 92 5.72 -5.86 3.47
CA ILE A 92 5.42 -4.47 3.81
C ILE A 92 4.01 -4.06 3.39
N VAL A 93 3.56 -4.54 2.24
CA VAL A 93 2.17 -4.34 1.76
C VAL A 93 1.21 -5.11 2.66
N LEU A 94 1.56 -6.34 3.05
CA LEU A 94 0.77 -7.11 4.00
C LEU A 94 0.65 -6.38 5.35
N PHE A 95 1.77 -5.85 5.85
CA PHE A 95 1.77 -5.02 7.06
C PHE A 95 0.81 -3.83 6.91
N GLU A 96 0.86 -3.10 5.78
CA GLU A 96 -0.04 -1.97 5.50
C GLU A 96 -1.52 -2.38 5.62
N ILE A 97 -1.86 -3.51 4.98
CA ILE A 97 -3.21 -4.05 4.94
C ILE A 97 -3.67 -4.40 6.35
N ILE A 98 -2.89 -5.22 7.07
CA ILE A 98 -3.23 -5.67 8.43
C ILE A 98 -3.39 -4.46 9.35
N TYR A 99 -2.44 -3.53 9.31
CA TYR A 99 -2.45 -2.34 10.14
C TYR A 99 -3.71 -1.49 9.89
N LYS A 100 -3.98 -1.11 8.63
CA LYS A 100 -5.12 -0.23 8.30
C LYS A 100 -6.44 -0.91 8.58
N VAL A 101 -6.58 -2.20 8.23
CA VAL A 101 -7.79 -2.98 8.51
C VAL A 101 -8.02 -3.08 10.02
N THR A 102 -6.99 -3.39 10.80
CA THR A 102 -7.09 -3.45 12.27
C THR A 102 -7.51 -2.12 12.84
N TRP A 103 -6.88 -1.01 12.40
CA TRP A 103 -7.24 0.33 12.87
C TRP A 103 -8.68 0.70 12.50
N LEU A 104 -9.12 0.40 11.27
CA LEU A 104 -10.50 0.66 10.85
C LEU A 104 -11.51 -0.12 11.69
N ILE A 105 -11.25 -1.39 11.99
CA ILE A 105 -12.15 -2.23 12.79
C ILE A 105 -12.18 -1.80 14.26
N VAL A 106 -11.01 -1.51 14.84
CA VAL A 106 -10.89 -1.26 16.28
C VAL A 106 -11.20 0.20 16.63
N VAL A 107 -10.78 1.14 15.80
CA VAL A 107 -10.81 2.59 16.11
C VAL A 107 -11.90 3.32 15.32
N ALA A 108 -12.00 3.09 14.01
CA ALA A 108 -12.94 3.84 13.17
C ALA A 108 -14.38 3.30 13.24
N TYR A 109 -14.53 1.99 13.30
CA TYR A 109 -15.83 1.32 13.23
C TYR A 109 -16.75 1.63 14.42
N PRO A 110 -16.28 1.68 15.70
CA PRO A 110 -17.16 2.01 16.81
C PRO A 110 -17.86 3.39 16.70
N PRO A 111 -17.16 4.52 16.44
CA PRO A 111 -17.82 5.82 16.25
C PRO A 111 -18.59 5.90 14.92
N PHE A 112 -18.15 5.19 13.86
CA PHE A 112 -18.92 5.08 12.62
C PHE A 112 -20.32 4.49 12.86
N ARG A 113 -20.40 3.43 13.67
CA ARG A 113 -21.67 2.78 14.05
C ARG A 113 -22.60 3.70 14.84
N LYS A 114 -22.06 4.68 15.57
CA LYS A 114 -22.82 5.67 16.35
C LYS A 114 -23.17 6.93 15.55
N GLY A 115 -22.69 7.06 14.31
CA GLY A 115 -22.84 8.29 13.53
C GLY A 115 -21.92 9.44 13.97
N GLU A 116 -20.95 9.16 14.84
CA GLU A 116 -20.06 10.15 15.47
C GLU A 116 -18.71 10.29 14.75
N LEU A 117 -18.48 9.51 13.69
CA LEU A 117 -17.22 9.59 12.93
C LEU A 117 -17.06 10.95 12.23
N LYS A 118 -18.15 11.49 11.69
CA LYS A 118 -18.14 12.79 11.00
C LYS A 118 -17.94 13.92 12.01
N GLY A 119 -16.95 14.78 11.78
CA GLY A 119 -16.53 15.86 12.67
C GLY A 119 -15.60 15.41 13.81
N SER A 120 -15.24 14.13 13.89
CA SER A 120 -14.28 13.64 14.88
C SER A 120 -12.84 13.93 14.48
N SER A 121 -11.93 13.96 15.46
CA SER A 121 -10.49 14.15 15.22
C SER A 121 -9.85 13.02 14.40
N ILE A 122 -10.52 11.87 14.26
CA ILE A 122 -10.02 10.68 13.56
C ILE A 122 -10.64 10.52 12.16
N GLU A 123 -11.57 11.39 11.76
CA GLU A 123 -12.27 11.29 10.46
C GLU A 123 -11.28 11.34 9.29
N SER A 124 -10.34 12.27 9.32
CA SER A 124 -9.34 12.45 8.25
C SER A 124 -8.50 11.18 8.09
N MET A 125 -8.04 10.58 9.19
CA MET A 125 -7.28 9.34 9.19
C MET A 125 -8.12 8.16 8.68
N ALA A 126 -9.39 8.06 9.11
CA ALA A 126 -10.30 7.04 8.61
C ALA A 126 -10.50 7.14 7.09
N ASN A 127 -10.68 8.35 6.55
CA ASN A 127 -10.83 8.58 5.12
C ASN A 127 -9.59 8.13 4.31
N VAL A 128 -8.39 8.32 4.85
CA VAL A 128 -7.16 7.82 4.23
C VAL A 128 -7.05 6.30 4.33
N TYR A 129 -7.44 5.71 5.46
CA TYR A 129 -7.24 4.26 5.70
C TYR A 129 -8.24 3.40 4.95
N VAL A 130 -9.44 3.92 4.64
CA VAL A 130 -10.40 3.24 3.77
C VAL A 130 -9.80 2.88 2.40
N TRP A 131 -8.82 3.65 1.91
CA TRP A 131 -8.11 3.35 0.66
C TRP A 131 -7.21 2.10 0.71
N VAL A 132 -7.17 1.37 1.84
CA VAL A 132 -6.53 0.04 1.95
C VAL A 132 -7.06 -0.98 0.93
N VAL A 133 -8.20 -0.73 0.29
CA VAL A 133 -8.68 -1.55 -0.83
C VAL A 133 -7.68 -1.61 -1.99
N PHE A 134 -6.92 -0.55 -2.23
CA PHE A 134 -5.90 -0.52 -3.29
C PHE A 134 -4.75 -1.51 -3.07
N PRO A 135 -4.05 -1.52 -1.91
CA PRO A 135 -3.03 -2.53 -1.65
C PRO A 135 -3.61 -3.95 -1.65
N ILE A 136 -4.85 -4.15 -1.18
CA ILE A 136 -5.53 -5.46 -1.25
C ILE A 136 -5.68 -5.94 -2.69
N ILE A 137 -6.05 -5.06 -3.62
CA ILE A 137 -6.21 -5.40 -5.04
C ILE A 137 -4.84 -5.57 -5.73
N ALA A 138 -3.87 -4.72 -5.41
CA ALA A 138 -2.53 -4.78 -5.99
C ALA A 138 -1.78 -6.05 -5.59
N MET A 139 -2.01 -6.54 -4.37
CA MET A 139 -1.31 -7.69 -3.81
C MET A 139 -1.58 -8.98 -4.61
N PRO A 140 -0.52 -9.64 -5.13
CA PRO A 140 -0.66 -10.92 -5.81
C PRO A 140 -0.80 -12.05 -4.77
N TRP A 141 -1.98 -12.18 -4.16
CA TRP A 141 -2.23 -13.11 -3.05
C TRP A 141 -1.78 -14.55 -3.29
N LYS A 142 -2.05 -15.09 -4.49
CA LYS A 142 -1.63 -16.45 -4.85
C LYS A 142 -0.11 -16.60 -4.79
N TYR A 143 0.63 -15.62 -5.32
CA TYR A 143 2.09 -15.59 -5.27
C TYR A 143 2.57 -15.46 -3.83
N PHE A 144 2.00 -14.52 -3.07
CA PHE A 144 2.38 -14.29 -1.68
C PHE A 144 2.23 -15.55 -0.83
N ILE A 145 1.07 -16.21 -0.87
CA ILE A 145 0.82 -17.44 -0.12
C ILE A 145 1.82 -18.53 -0.54
N HIS A 146 2.05 -18.70 -1.84
CA HIS A 146 2.95 -19.73 -2.34
C HIS A 146 4.42 -19.48 -1.97
N GLN A 147 4.86 -18.23 -1.89
CA GLN A 147 6.25 -17.88 -1.65
C GLN A 147 6.58 -17.71 -0.16
N TYR A 148 5.65 -17.20 0.64
CA TYR A 148 5.90 -16.80 2.04
C TYR A 148 5.24 -17.70 3.09
N ILE A 149 4.17 -18.44 2.74
CA ILE A 149 3.43 -19.28 3.69
C ILE A 149 3.66 -20.76 3.40
N TRP A 150 3.50 -21.16 2.13
CA TRP A 150 3.88 -22.50 1.71
C TRP A 150 5.40 -22.53 1.54
N LEU A 151 6.09 -23.14 2.49
CA LEU A 151 7.51 -23.46 2.33
C LEU A 151 7.69 -24.25 1.02
N LYS A 152 8.45 -23.68 0.08
CA LYS A 152 9.09 -24.47 -0.98
C LYS A 152 9.95 -25.51 -0.26
N LYS A 153 9.49 -26.76 -0.25
CA LYS A 153 10.29 -27.91 0.17
C LYS A 153 11.36 -28.19 -0.88
#